data_AF-A0A3M0KA09-F1
#
_entry.id   AF-A0A3M0KA09-F1
#
_cell.length_a   1.000
_cell.length_b   1.000
_cell.length_c   1.000
_cell.angle_alpha   90.00
_cell.angle_beta   90.00
_cell.angle_gamma   90.00
#
_symmetry.space_group_name_H-M   'P 1'
#
loop_
_entity.id
_entity.type
_entity.pdbx_description
1 polymer ?
#
loop_
_entity_poly.entity_id
_entity_poly.type
_entity_poly.pdbx_seq_one_letter_code
_entity_poly.pdbx_strand_id
1 'polypeptide(L)'
;MAAPAAAPLLRLLLLAVCWLVAAGTAAGAKILPSPSNLNYSFIHICTLNWTWNPPENISSSCNLEYSSDIVINGVPEDRREWSKSRFRVTDAHLNEEMHLRVRSECKNDNTSEPSSWVETPLLPKGIPGTAAVDLSCVWHNLEYMACTWRPGENASSDTNYTLFYCLTFPKVTSTYPAITILIRDDSEEIMPVCASKNPTTLVKPATPRQLTLSKTNDRIDVKWSESETFPGSCLHYEVKCFNGDLDIGQIIPSEMNSVSIAGIDANSKYTCKVRAKPKRECYNSDFHSDWSEEKSIGEKRDSAIYVVLIITIPSIVAVSTIILLVYLKRLKILILPPIPDPREILKRMFGEQNEDAQSSAKDDPMNAFDKIIIEEEINSLILTETSESTNPDKENSKVQQVFSGTTVTFFCSAFSALVSALCCKGGYSGTLIVLEEEYNEMERKGCMEALDA
;
A
#
# COMPACT_ATOMS: atom_id res chain seq x y z
N MET A 1 22.22 97.56 46.16
CA MET A 1 21.93 96.53 47.18
C MET A 1 21.87 95.17 46.50
N ALA A 2 22.16 94.09 47.23
CA ALA A 2 22.49 92.79 46.65
C ALA A 2 21.28 91.97 46.17
N ALA A 3 21.52 91.12 45.17
CA ALA A 3 20.77 89.89 44.92
C ALA A 3 21.77 88.71 45.04
N PRO A 4 21.49 87.65 45.82
CA PRO A 4 22.47 86.62 46.11
C PRO A 4 22.57 85.58 44.98
N ALA A 5 23.80 85.31 44.52
CA ALA A 5 24.10 84.25 43.57
C ALA A 5 24.13 82.86 44.25
N ALA A 6 22.94 82.31 44.54
CA ALA A 6 22.79 81.00 45.18
C ALA A 6 22.06 80.00 44.25
N ALA A 7 22.68 79.63 43.13
CA ALA A 7 22.06 78.78 42.11
C ALA A 7 22.92 77.65 41.46
N PRO A 8 24.27 77.57 41.55
CA PRO A 8 25.00 76.47 40.92
C PRO A 8 25.14 75.22 41.82
N LEU A 9 25.42 75.40 43.12
CA LEU A 9 25.77 74.31 44.02
C LEU A 9 24.61 73.34 44.31
N LEU A 10 23.37 73.83 44.44
CA LEU A 10 22.21 72.98 44.71
C LEU A 10 21.88 72.06 43.52
N ARG A 11 22.07 72.52 42.28
CA ARG A 11 21.89 71.68 41.07
C ARG A 11 22.97 70.62 40.94
N LEU A 12 24.23 70.96 41.23
CA LEU A 12 25.33 69.98 41.26
C LEU A 12 25.16 68.94 42.37
N LEU A 13 24.71 69.34 43.56
CA LEU A 13 24.38 68.42 44.65
C LEU A 13 23.20 67.51 44.29
N LEU A 14 22.12 68.04 43.70
CA LEU A 14 20.97 67.22 43.27
C LEU A 14 21.37 66.23 42.15
N LEU A 15 22.18 66.64 41.18
CA LEU A 15 22.69 65.73 40.14
C LEU A 15 23.65 64.67 40.70
N ALA A 16 24.55 65.04 41.62
CA ALA A 16 25.44 64.09 42.28
C ALA A 16 24.68 63.09 43.18
N VAL A 17 23.63 63.54 43.88
CA VAL A 17 22.74 62.66 44.64
C VAL A 17 21.92 61.77 43.72
N CYS A 18 21.44 62.25 42.57
CA CYS A 18 20.79 61.38 41.57
C CYS A 18 21.74 60.30 41.02
N TRP A 19 23.03 60.60 40.81
CA TRP A 19 24.02 59.59 40.41
C TRP A 19 24.33 58.59 41.54
N LEU A 20 24.40 59.04 42.79
CA LEU A 20 24.61 58.17 43.96
C LEU A 20 23.39 57.28 44.28
N VAL A 21 22.17 57.75 44.00
CA VAL A 21 20.94 56.96 44.18
C VAL A 21 20.69 56.00 43.00
N ALA A 22 21.07 56.37 41.77
CA ALA A 22 20.96 55.49 40.60
C ALA A 22 22.02 54.36 40.56
N ALA A 23 23.12 54.49 41.30
CA ALA A 23 24.11 53.41 41.48
C ALA A 23 23.69 52.35 42.52
N GLY A 24 22.54 52.53 43.18
CA GLY A 24 21.97 51.56 44.12
C GLY A 24 21.21 50.43 43.42
N THR A 25 21.72 49.20 43.54
CA THR A 25 21.01 47.95 43.23
C THR A 25 20.51 47.75 41.79
N ALA A 26 21.42 47.83 40.82
CA ALA A 26 21.40 46.81 39.76
C ALA A 26 22.11 45.56 40.32
N ALA A 27 21.39 44.73 41.06
CA ALA A 27 21.90 43.41 41.44
C ALA A 27 22.00 42.58 40.16
N GLY A 28 23.22 42.38 39.64
CA GLY A 28 23.44 41.56 38.46
C GLY A 28 22.85 40.17 38.68
N ALA A 29 22.02 39.70 37.75
CA ALA A 29 21.36 38.41 37.86
C ALA A 29 22.42 37.31 38.04
N LYS A 30 22.19 36.40 38.99
CA LYS A 30 23.20 35.38 39.31
C LYS A 30 23.10 34.27 38.27
N ILE A 31 23.99 34.30 37.28
CA ILE A 31 24.13 33.22 36.29
C ILE A 31 24.45 31.92 37.02
N LEU A 32 23.73 30.85 36.69
CA LEU A 32 23.91 29.54 37.31
C LEU A 32 25.16 28.82 36.78
N PRO A 33 25.83 28.00 37.59
CA PRO A 33 26.88 27.10 37.12
C PRO A 33 26.29 25.97 36.26
N SER A 34 26.95 25.67 35.14
CA SER A 34 26.54 24.60 34.22
C SER A 34 26.72 23.19 34.81
N PRO A 35 25.94 22.18 34.35
CA PRO A 35 26.19 20.76 34.65
C PRO A 35 27.58 20.31 34.18
N SER A 36 28.08 19.19 34.70
CA SER A 36 29.39 18.62 34.30
C SER A 36 29.26 17.17 33.86
N ASN A 37 30.31 16.62 33.23
CA ASN A 37 30.38 15.21 32.79
C ASN A 37 29.17 14.75 31.96
N LEU A 38 28.73 15.57 31.01
CA LEU A 38 27.70 15.22 30.05
C LEU A 38 28.20 14.09 29.14
N ASN A 39 27.62 12.91 29.23
CA ASN A 39 27.97 11.76 28.39
C ASN A 39 26.76 10.86 28.12
N TYR A 40 26.81 10.05 27.07
CA TYR A 40 25.75 9.12 26.68
C TYR A 40 26.23 7.66 26.60
N SER A 41 25.27 6.74 26.71
CA SER A 41 25.45 5.32 26.41
C SER A 41 24.19 4.75 25.78
N PHE A 42 24.33 3.76 24.88
CA PHE A 42 23.18 3.02 24.37
C PHE A 42 22.69 2.04 25.45
N ILE A 43 21.39 2.04 25.72
CA ILE A 43 20.75 1.08 26.65
C ILE A 43 19.96 0.00 25.91
N HIS A 44 19.48 0.33 24.71
CA HIS A 44 18.84 -0.56 23.75
C HIS A 44 19.26 -0.12 22.34
N ILE A 45 18.92 -0.90 21.30
CA ILE A 45 19.14 -0.46 19.92
C ILE A 45 18.49 0.91 19.70
N CYS A 46 19.20 1.85 19.09
CA CYS A 46 18.72 3.21 18.84
C CYS A 46 18.17 3.99 20.05
N THR A 47 18.45 3.58 21.29
CA THR A 47 17.98 4.32 22.48
C THR A 47 19.16 4.73 23.36
N LEU A 48 19.34 6.04 23.49
CA LEU A 48 20.38 6.68 24.26
C LEU A 48 19.89 6.95 25.69
N ASN A 49 20.71 6.63 26.67
CA ASN A 49 20.64 7.20 28.00
C ASN A 49 21.80 8.20 28.14
N TRP A 50 21.48 9.47 28.35
CA TRP A 50 22.49 10.51 28.51
C TRP A 50 22.38 11.15 29.88
N THR A 51 23.53 11.35 30.52
CA THR A 51 23.68 11.60 31.96
C THR A 51 24.61 12.77 32.21
N TRP A 52 24.42 13.46 33.34
CA TRP A 52 25.24 14.59 33.75
C TRP A 52 25.31 14.70 35.27
N ASN A 53 26.40 15.29 35.76
CA ASN A 53 26.61 15.61 37.16
C ASN A 53 26.00 16.97 37.53
N PRO A 54 25.48 17.13 38.76
CA PRO A 54 24.97 18.41 39.23
C PRO A 54 26.11 19.45 39.33
N PRO A 55 25.82 20.73 39.07
CA PRO A 55 26.76 21.81 39.33
C PRO A 55 27.13 21.93 40.82
N GLU A 56 28.33 22.42 41.10
CA GLU A 56 28.74 22.80 42.46
C GLU A 56 28.28 24.22 42.82
N ASN A 57 28.28 24.56 44.13
CA ASN A 57 28.04 25.92 44.65
C ASN A 57 26.64 26.52 44.36
N ILE A 58 25.63 25.67 44.23
CA ILE A 58 24.22 26.06 44.08
C ILE A 58 23.67 26.59 45.42
N SER A 59 22.86 27.65 45.38
CA SER A 59 22.20 28.18 46.58
C SER A 59 21.20 27.16 47.13
N SER A 60 21.15 27.00 48.46
CA SER A 60 20.13 26.17 49.13
C SER A 60 18.69 26.68 48.90
N SER A 61 18.53 27.92 48.44
CA SER A 61 17.24 28.50 48.03
C SER A 61 16.81 28.14 46.60
N CYS A 62 17.70 27.60 45.76
CA CYS A 62 17.39 27.25 44.38
C CYS A 62 16.73 25.89 44.29
N ASN A 63 15.51 25.85 43.76
CA ASN A 63 14.84 24.61 43.36
C ASN A 63 15.35 24.16 41.98
N LEU A 64 16.55 23.59 41.94
CA LEU A 64 17.26 23.22 40.73
C LEU A 64 16.46 22.23 39.84
N GLU A 65 16.34 22.58 38.57
CA GLU A 65 15.90 21.71 37.48
C GLU A 65 16.90 21.83 36.30
N TYR A 66 16.88 20.85 35.41
CA TYR A 66 17.68 20.84 34.19
C TYR A 66 16.75 21.00 32.99
N SER A 67 17.01 22.02 32.16
CA SER A 67 16.39 22.08 30.84
C SER A 67 17.28 21.33 29.87
N SER A 68 16.71 20.36 29.16
CA SER A 68 17.39 19.51 28.19
C SER A 68 16.77 19.69 26.80
N ASP A 69 17.62 19.72 25.79
CA ASP A 69 17.28 20.07 24.42
C ASP A 69 18.03 19.15 23.45
N ILE A 70 17.45 18.91 22.27
CA ILE A 70 17.98 18.01 21.25
C ILE A 70 18.02 18.78 19.94
N VAL A 71 19.18 18.81 19.29
CA VAL A 71 19.37 19.58 18.06
C VAL A 71 19.86 18.64 16.97
N ILE A 72 19.08 18.49 15.90
CA ILE A 72 19.36 17.57 14.79
C ILE A 72 19.63 18.41 13.54
N ASN A 73 20.79 18.21 12.91
CA ASN A 73 21.25 18.99 11.74
C ASN A 73 21.16 20.52 11.96
N GLY A 74 21.42 20.98 13.19
CA GLY A 74 21.35 22.38 13.59
C GLY A 74 19.94 22.91 13.93
N VAL A 75 18.88 22.10 13.75
CA VAL A 75 17.48 22.45 14.06
C VAL A 75 17.10 21.89 15.44
N PRO A 76 16.65 22.72 16.40
CA PRO A 76 16.11 22.22 17.66
C PRO A 76 14.83 21.41 17.43
N GLU A 77 14.77 20.21 18.00
CA GLU A 77 13.54 19.45 18.12
C GLU A 77 12.64 20.17 19.14
N ASP A 78 11.35 20.41 18.82
CA ASP A 78 10.41 21.16 19.68
C ASP A 78 9.92 20.31 20.87
N ARG A 79 10.89 19.84 21.67
CA ARG A 79 10.78 18.88 22.77
C ARG A 79 11.75 19.21 23.90
N ARG A 80 11.87 20.50 24.23
CA ARG A 80 12.62 20.91 25.43
C ARG A 80 11.92 20.38 26.69
N GLU A 81 12.65 19.64 27.50
CA GLU A 81 12.14 19.03 28.73
C GLU A 81 12.85 19.60 29.96
N TRP A 82 12.05 19.91 31.00
CA TRP A 82 12.53 20.30 32.31
C TRP A 82 12.37 19.15 33.29
N SER A 83 13.46 18.74 33.95
CA SER A 83 13.43 17.63 34.90
C SER A 83 14.42 17.82 36.04
N LYS A 84 14.16 17.17 37.18
CA LYS A 84 15.12 17.01 38.27
C LYS A 84 16.05 15.80 38.08
N SER A 85 15.73 14.92 37.12
CA SER A 85 16.58 13.80 36.76
C SER A 85 17.93 14.28 36.26
N ARG A 86 18.98 13.51 36.59
CA ARG A 86 20.36 13.69 36.10
C ARG A 86 20.64 12.88 34.84
N PHE A 87 19.57 12.48 34.17
CA PHE A 87 19.58 11.70 32.95
C PHE A 87 18.32 11.98 32.13
N ARG A 88 18.41 11.74 30.83
CA ARG A 88 17.26 11.66 29.92
C ARG A 88 17.46 10.46 29.00
N VAL A 89 16.34 9.86 28.58
CA VAL A 89 16.33 8.74 27.63
C VAL A 89 15.68 9.24 26.34
N THR A 90 16.34 9.03 25.20
CA THR A 90 15.93 9.56 23.89
C THR A 90 16.23 8.56 22.78
N ASP A 91 15.42 8.59 21.72
CA ASP A 91 15.73 7.85 20.50
C ASP A 91 16.94 8.48 19.78
N ALA A 92 17.74 7.66 19.11
CA ALA A 92 18.98 8.05 18.44
C ALA A 92 18.77 8.31 16.95
N HIS A 93 19.40 9.36 16.42
CA HIS A 93 19.41 9.69 15.00
C HIS A 93 20.82 9.43 14.43
N LEU A 94 21.11 8.20 14.01
CA LEU A 94 22.47 7.78 13.61
C LEU A 94 22.89 8.21 12.20
N ASN A 95 21.93 8.62 11.37
CA ASN A 95 22.14 9.10 10.00
C ASN A 95 22.15 10.64 9.90
N GLU A 96 22.11 11.35 11.03
CA GLU A 96 22.03 12.81 11.13
C GLU A 96 22.97 13.33 12.22
N GLU A 97 23.37 14.61 12.16
CA GLU A 97 24.20 15.20 13.21
C GLU A 97 23.33 15.58 14.42
N MET A 98 23.44 14.84 15.52
CA MET A 98 22.61 15.02 16.71
C MET A 98 23.44 15.60 17.86
N HIS A 99 23.00 16.73 18.43
CA HIS A 99 23.62 17.37 19.60
C HIS A 99 22.67 17.28 20.81
N LEU A 100 23.15 16.63 21.87
CA LEU A 100 22.46 16.52 23.14
C LEU A 100 22.87 17.69 24.03
N ARG A 101 21.92 18.57 24.40
CA ARG A 101 22.20 19.81 25.14
C ARG A 101 21.53 19.81 26.51
N VAL A 102 22.25 20.21 27.56
CA VAL A 102 21.68 20.42 28.90
C VAL A 102 22.22 21.69 29.57
N ARG A 103 21.38 22.35 30.36
CA ARG A 103 21.76 23.44 31.27
C ARG A 103 20.95 23.37 32.56
N SER A 104 21.47 23.99 33.61
CA SER A 104 20.76 24.20 34.89
C SER A 104 19.87 25.46 34.86
N GLU A 105 18.71 25.35 35.51
CA GLU A 105 17.73 26.42 35.74
C GLU A 105 17.18 26.33 37.18
N CYS A 106 16.87 27.45 37.83
CA CYS A 106 16.21 27.46 39.15
C CYS A 106 14.70 27.67 38.97
N LYS A 107 13.90 26.67 39.36
CA LYS A 107 12.44 26.76 39.23
C LYS A 107 11.87 27.88 40.10
N ASN A 108 11.07 28.77 39.49
CA ASN A 108 10.40 29.92 40.11
C ASN A 108 11.32 31.03 40.65
N ASP A 109 12.61 31.03 40.29
CA ASP A 109 13.52 32.14 40.63
C ASP A 109 13.80 33.00 39.39
N ASN A 110 13.18 34.18 39.32
CA ASN A 110 13.39 35.15 38.24
C ASN A 110 14.65 36.01 38.46
N THR A 111 15.44 35.77 39.51
CA THR A 111 16.65 36.55 39.86
C THR A 111 17.97 35.85 39.48
N SER A 112 17.92 34.57 39.14
CA SER A 112 19.04 33.82 38.57
C SER A 112 18.83 33.58 37.07
N GLU A 113 19.90 33.75 36.29
CA GLU A 113 19.89 33.44 34.85
C GLU A 113 20.28 31.97 34.63
N PRO A 114 19.64 31.27 33.68
CA PRO A 114 20.05 29.93 33.27
C PRO A 114 21.55 29.85 32.97
N SER A 115 22.15 28.71 33.29
CA SER A 115 23.56 28.46 32.93
C SER A 115 23.77 28.37 31.41
N SER A 116 25.03 28.48 30.97
CA SER A 116 25.42 28.12 29.61
C SER A 116 25.08 26.68 29.29
N TRP A 117 24.68 26.42 28.04
CA TRP A 117 24.48 25.06 27.53
C TRP A 117 25.79 24.28 27.52
N VAL A 118 25.71 23.04 27.99
CA VAL A 118 26.74 22.01 27.78
C VAL A 118 26.18 21.05 26.75
N GLU A 119 27.00 20.68 25.78
CA GLU A 119 26.58 19.84 24.65
C GLU A 119 27.56 18.69 24.40
N THR A 120 27.03 17.58 23.88
CA THR A 120 27.82 16.45 23.39
C THR A 120 27.25 15.97 22.04
N PRO A 121 28.09 15.84 21.00
CA PRO A 121 27.65 15.43 19.68
C PRO A 121 27.63 13.90 19.52
N LEU A 122 26.63 13.42 18.80
CA LEU A 122 26.55 12.11 18.19
C LEU A 122 26.64 12.30 16.67
N LEU A 123 27.80 11.95 16.11
CA LEU A 123 28.09 12.13 14.69
C LEU A 123 27.68 10.88 13.88
N PRO A 124 27.18 11.04 12.65
CA PRO A 124 26.95 9.92 11.76
C PRO A 124 28.22 9.10 11.51
N LYS A 125 28.05 7.78 11.45
CA LYS A 125 29.07 6.85 10.97
C LYS A 125 28.73 6.41 9.53
N GLY A 126 29.73 5.91 8.80
CA GLY A 126 29.58 5.46 7.42
C GLY A 126 29.53 6.60 6.38
N ILE A 127 29.41 6.21 5.11
CA ILE A 127 29.51 7.09 3.95
C ILE A 127 28.17 7.83 3.74
N PRO A 128 28.15 9.17 3.60
CA PRO A 128 26.92 9.92 3.34
C PRO A 128 26.16 9.40 2.10
N GLY A 129 24.84 9.22 2.25
CA GLY A 129 23.97 8.71 1.18
C GLY A 129 23.92 7.18 1.04
N THR A 130 24.62 6.41 1.88
CA THR A 130 24.48 4.93 1.94
C THR A 130 23.36 4.45 2.87
N ALA A 131 22.79 5.34 3.67
CA ALA A 131 21.68 5.06 4.57
C ALA A 131 20.47 4.47 3.82
N ALA A 132 19.82 3.47 4.41
CA ALA A 132 18.57 2.91 3.88
C ALA A 132 17.44 3.95 3.90
N VAL A 133 16.68 4.05 2.82
CA VAL A 133 15.60 5.05 2.65
C VAL A 133 14.22 4.40 2.52
N ASP A 134 13.17 5.19 2.74
CA ASP A 134 11.75 4.78 2.60
C ASP A 134 11.34 3.58 3.47
N LEU A 135 11.82 3.51 4.72
CA LEU A 135 11.44 2.45 5.66
C LEU A 135 9.93 2.46 5.97
N SER A 136 9.23 1.48 5.37
CA SER A 136 7.82 1.19 5.55
C SER A 136 7.66 -0.17 6.24
N CYS A 137 6.73 -0.27 7.19
CA CYS A 137 6.43 -1.52 7.88
C CYS A 137 4.90 -1.69 8.00
N VAL A 138 4.43 -2.93 7.87
CA VAL A 138 3.01 -3.29 7.96
C VAL A 138 2.87 -4.50 8.88
N TRP A 139 2.01 -4.43 9.90
CA TRP A 139 1.70 -5.55 10.78
C TRP A 139 0.47 -6.30 10.24
N HIS A 140 0.73 -7.40 9.54
CA HIS A 140 -0.29 -8.21 8.89
C HIS A 140 -0.99 -9.11 9.89
N ASN A 141 -2.33 -9.00 9.92
CA ASN A 141 -3.27 -9.78 10.71
C ASN A 141 -3.00 -9.90 12.23
N LEU A 142 -2.14 -9.03 12.78
CA LEU A 142 -1.52 -9.14 14.12
C LEU A 142 -0.56 -10.34 14.29
N GLU A 143 -0.24 -11.07 13.22
CA GLU A 143 0.62 -12.27 13.22
C GLU A 143 2.11 -11.94 12.94
N TYR A 144 2.36 -11.12 11.91
CA TYR A 144 3.73 -10.83 11.46
C TYR A 144 3.86 -9.40 10.93
N MET A 145 5.04 -8.81 11.09
CA MET A 145 5.38 -7.52 10.52
C MET A 145 6.22 -7.71 9.26
N ALA A 146 5.84 -7.10 8.14
CA ALA A 146 6.67 -7.01 6.95
C ALA A 146 7.26 -5.60 6.88
N CYS A 147 8.59 -5.49 6.84
CA CYS A 147 9.29 -4.21 6.66
C CYS A 147 10.02 -4.19 5.31
N THR A 148 9.95 -3.05 4.63
CA THR A 148 10.59 -2.79 3.33
C THR A 148 11.30 -1.44 3.36
N TRP A 149 12.40 -1.34 2.62
CA TRP A 149 13.20 -0.14 2.44
C TRP A 149 13.88 -0.21 1.08
N ARG A 150 14.46 0.91 0.63
CA ARG A 150 15.32 0.97 -0.55
C ARG A 150 16.78 1.21 -0.13
N PRO A 151 17.78 0.71 -0.89
CA PRO A 151 19.17 1.11 -0.72
C PRO A 151 19.34 2.63 -0.82
N GLY A 152 20.34 3.17 -0.13
CA GLY A 152 20.75 4.56 -0.28
C GLY A 152 21.31 4.82 -1.68
N GLU A 153 21.25 6.07 -2.14
CA GLU A 153 21.71 6.47 -3.49
C GLU A 153 23.19 6.16 -3.74
N ASN A 154 24.03 6.27 -2.70
CA ASN A 154 25.46 5.97 -2.76
C ASN A 154 25.80 4.55 -2.27
N ALA A 155 24.81 3.71 -1.95
CA ALA A 155 25.05 2.33 -1.55
C ALA A 155 25.46 1.47 -2.75
N SER A 156 26.34 0.50 -2.52
CA SER A 156 26.76 -0.43 -3.58
C SER A 156 25.65 -1.44 -3.88
N SER A 157 25.62 -1.98 -5.09
CA SER A 157 24.62 -2.98 -5.50
C SER A 157 24.73 -4.32 -4.76
N ASP A 158 25.83 -4.56 -4.06
CA ASP A 158 26.13 -5.75 -3.24
C ASP A 158 26.04 -5.51 -1.72
N THR A 159 25.62 -4.30 -1.28
CA THR A 159 25.40 -3.97 0.14
C THR A 159 24.29 -4.83 0.76
N ASN A 160 24.53 -5.41 1.94
CA ASN A 160 23.67 -6.38 2.60
C ASN A 160 23.07 -5.83 3.91
N TYR A 161 22.13 -4.90 3.76
CA TYR A 161 21.37 -4.36 4.90
C TYR A 161 20.74 -5.46 5.76
N THR A 162 21.02 -5.36 7.06
CA THR A 162 20.46 -6.18 8.13
C THR A 162 19.54 -5.33 8.99
N LEU A 163 18.37 -5.87 9.31
CA LEU A 163 17.40 -5.22 10.19
C LEU A 163 17.42 -5.88 11.57
N PHE A 164 17.63 -5.07 12.60
CA PHE A 164 17.44 -5.43 14.00
C PHE A 164 16.22 -4.67 14.52
N TYR A 165 15.38 -5.32 15.31
CA TYR A 165 14.23 -4.65 15.94
C TYR A 165 14.14 -5.00 17.41
N CYS A 166 13.52 -4.09 18.18
CA CYS A 166 13.26 -4.28 19.59
C CYS A 166 11.81 -3.92 19.93
N LEU A 167 11.18 -4.79 20.72
CA LEU A 167 9.84 -4.62 21.28
C LEU A 167 9.94 -4.73 22.80
N THR A 168 9.57 -3.65 23.50
CA THR A 168 9.70 -3.57 24.97
C THR A 168 8.31 -3.54 25.62
N PHE A 169 7.76 -4.70 25.97
CA PHE A 169 6.41 -4.78 26.55
C PHE A 169 6.40 -4.26 28.01
N PRO A 170 5.77 -3.11 28.30
CA PRO A 170 5.69 -2.59 29.67
C PRO A 170 4.75 -3.47 30.51
N LYS A 171 5.25 -3.98 31.65
CA LYS A 171 4.53 -4.93 32.52
C LYS A 171 3.19 -4.43 33.11
N VAL A 172 2.81 -3.17 32.92
CA VAL A 172 1.74 -2.50 33.69
C VAL A 172 0.82 -1.60 32.83
N THR A 173 1.07 -1.40 31.54
CA THR A 173 0.28 -0.47 30.70
C THR A 173 -0.31 -1.16 29.47
N SER A 174 -1.60 -0.95 29.21
CA SER A 174 -2.34 -1.49 28.06
C SER A 174 -2.01 -0.80 26.72
N THR A 175 -0.91 -0.04 26.66
CA THR A 175 -0.43 0.66 25.48
C THR A 175 0.67 -0.14 24.82
N TYR A 176 0.51 -0.46 23.53
CA TYR A 176 1.59 -1.06 22.76
C TYR A 176 2.79 -0.08 22.71
N PRO A 177 4.01 -0.54 23.08
CA PRO A 177 5.22 0.27 23.00
C PRO A 177 5.55 0.61 21.54
N ALA A 178 6.36 1.63 21.30
CA ALA A 178 6.96 1.82 19.98
C ALA A 178 7.86 0.63 19.63
N ILE A 179 7.86 0.25 18.35
CA ILE A 179 8.86 -0.65 17.78
C ILE A 179 10.08 0.18 17.43
N THR A 180 11.22 -0.17 18.02
CA THR A 180 12.50 0.43 17.63
C THR A 180 13.16 -0.45 16.57
N ILE A 181 13.65 0.15 15.50
CA ILE A 181 14.25 -0.52 14.35
C ILE A 181 15.61 0.10 14.07
N LEU A 182 16.63 -0.74 13.90
CA LEU A 182 17.97 -0.39 13.43
C LEU A 182 18.24 -1.11 12.12
N ILE A 183 18.60 -0.37 11.07
CA ILE A 183 19.11 -0.93 9.82
C ILE A 183 20.59 -0.56 9.71
N ARG A 184 21.46 -1.57 9.62
CA ARG A 184 22.91 -1.41 9.39
C ARG A 184 23.43 -2.52 8.46
N ASP A 185 24.62 -2.34 7.93
CA ASP A 185 25.41 -3.43 7.36
C ASP A 185 26.35 -4.01 8.44
N ASP A 186 27.00 -5.14 8.14
CA ASP A 186 28.08 -5.66 8.97
C ASP A 186 29.41 -4.86 8.74
N SER A 187 29.50 -4.10 7.64
CA SER A 187 30.55 -3.10 7.36
C SER A 187 30.25 -1.75 8.02
N GLU A 188 31.29 -1.11 8.59
CA GLU A 188 31.22 0.28 9.10
C GLU A 188 31.08 1.35 8.00
N GLU A 189 31.18 0.97 6.72
CA GLU A 189 31.05 1.89 5.58
C GLU A 189 29.61 2.35 5.34
N ILE A 190 28.60 1.58 5.77
CA ILE A 190 27.20 1.89 5.54
C ILE A 190 26.63 2.68 6.71
N MET A 191 26.01 3.82 6.41
CA MET A 191 25.41 4.70 7.40
C MET A 191 24.18 4.03 8.05
N PRO A 192 24.20 3.76 9.37
CA PRO A 192 23.12 3.08 10.05
C PRO A 192 21.90 4.00 10.22
N VAL A 193 20.71 3.43 10.15
CA VAL A 193 19.43 4.14 10.24
C VAL A 193 18.64 3.63 11.43
N CYS A 194 18.17 4.57 12.25
CA CYS A 194 17.29 4.30 13.39
C CYS A 194 15.88 4.81 13.10
N ALA A 195 14.87 4.03 13.50
CA ALA A 195 13.48 4.41 13.37
C ALA A 195 12.65 3.91 14.55
N SER A 196 11.72 4.75 15.01
CA SER A 196 10.73 4.44 16.04
C SER A 196 9.35 4.45 15.37
N LYS A 197 8.59 3.34 15.45
CA LYS A 197 7.28 3.19 14.80
C LYS A 197 6.23 2.79 15.82
N ASN A 198 5.06 3.45 15.83
CA ASN A 198 3.95 3.04 16.67
C ASN A 198 3.24 1.82 16.03
N PRO A 199 3.24 0.63 16.66
CA PRO A 199 2.66 -0.59 16.07
C PRO A 199 1.17 -0.45 15.74
N THR A 200 0.42 0.32 16.54
CA THR A 200 -1.03 0.50 16.34
C THR A 200 -1.39 1.22 15.04
N THR A 201 -0.43 1.92 14.41
CA THR A 201 -0.64 2.60 13.12
C THR A 201 -0.26 1.74 11.92
N LEU A 202 0.32 0.55 12.15
CA LEU A 202 0.83 -0.33 11.08
C LEU A 202 -0.11 -1.50 10.74
N VAL A 203 -1.20 -1.69 11.50
CA VAL A 203 -2.02 -2.90 11.47
C VAL A 203 -2.85 -3.01 10.18
N LYS A 204 -2.59 -4.04 9.36
CA LYS A 204 -3.40 -4.45 8.21
C LYS A 204 -4.16 -5.75 8.53
N PRO A 205 -5.50 -5.75 8.69
CA PRO A 205 -6.26 -6.98 8.91
C PRO A 205 -6.19 -7.95 7.72
N ALA A 206 -6.36 -9.25 7.96
CA ALA A 206 -6.53 -10.23 6.89
C ALA A 206 -7.82 -10.00 6.10
N THR A 207 -7.79 -10.45 4.84
CA THR A 207 -8.96 -10.47 3.96
C THR A 207 -10.04 -11.41 4.51
N PRO A 208 -11.30 -10.95 4.71
CA PRO A 208 -12.37 -11.79 5.21
C PRO A 208 -12.62 -13.02 4.32
N ARG A 209 -12.88 -14.17 4.96
CA ARG A 209 -13.06 -15.46 4.28
C ARG A 209 -14.52 -15.91 4.37
N GLN A 210 -14.83 -17.01 3.68
CA GLN A 210 -16.14 -17.69 3.73
C GLN A 210 -17.33 -16.76 3.41
N LEU A 211 -17.21 -15.94 2.36
CA LEU A 211 -18.30 -15.05 1.93
C LEU A 211 -19.51 -15.87 1.44
N THR A 212 -20.62 -15.74 2.16
CA THR A 212 -21.91 -16.37 1.86
C THR A 212 -22.94 -15.31 1.48
N LEU A 213 -23.76 -15.66 0.49
CA LEU A 213 -24.84 -14.82 -0.01
C LEU A 213 -26.14 -15.63 0.03
N SER A 214 -27.20 -15.05 0.58
CA SER A 214 -28.55 -15.58 0.48
C SER A 214 -29.49 -14.51 -0.03
N LYS A 215 -30.22 -14.82 -1.11
CA LYS A 215 -31.12 -13.88 -1.80
C LYS A 215 -32.58 -14.24 -1.54
N THR A 216 -33.35 -13.22 -1.16
CA THR A 216 -34.82 -13.18 -1.10
C THR A 216 -35.30 -12.21 -2.18
N ASN A 217 -36.61 -12.20 -2.50
CA ASN A 217 -37.18 -11.41 -3.59
C ASN A 217 -36.83 -9.90 -3.59
N ASP A 218 -36.57 -9.31 -2.42
CA ASP A 218 -36.23 -7.88 -2.25
C ASP A 218 -34.98 -7.66 -1.38
N ARG A 219 -34.26 -8.73 -0.99
CA ARG A 219 -33.15 -8.63 -0.02
C ARG A 219 -32.01 -9.58 -0.32
N ILE A 220 -30.77 -9.11 -0.18
CA ILE A 220 -29.58 -9.96 -0.15
C ILE A 220 -28.97 -9.83 1.24
N ASP A 221 -28.87 -10.98 1.92
CA ASP A 221 -28.13 -11.10 3.16
C ASP A 221 -26.74 -11.62 2.83
N VAL A 222 -25.73 -10.85 3.26
CA VAL A 222 -24.30 -11.12 3.06
C VAL A 222 -23.69 -11.44 4.41
N LYS A 223 -22.97 -12.55 4.54
CA LYS A 223 -22.27 -12.94 5.79
C LYS A 223 -20.89 -13.51 5.48
N TRP A 224 -19.93 -13.28 6.38
CA TRP A 224 -18.56 -13.77 6.27
C TRP A 224 -18.05 -14.31 7.62
N SER A 225 -16.91 -15.00 7.60
CA SER A 225 -16.28 -15.50 8.83
C SER A 225 -15.86 -14.34 9.73
N GLU A 226 -15.99 -14.53 11.05
CA GLU A 226 -15.35 -13.64 12.03
C GLU A 226 -13.81 -13.79 11.96
N SER A 227 -13.09 -12.82 12.49
CA SER A 227 -11.62 -12.85 12.55
C SER A 227 -11.17 -13.57 13.82
N GLU A 228 -10.24 -14.52 13.69
CA GLU A 228 -9.71 -15.28 14.83
C GLU A 228 -8.66 -14.48 15.63
N THR A 229 -7.92 -13.57 14.97
CA THR A 229 -6.83 -12.80 15.58
C THR A 229 -7.25 -11.44 16.13
N PHE A 230 -8.39 -10.89 15.69
CA PHE A 230 -8.91 -9.60 16.16
C PHE A 230 -10.09 -9.79 17.12
N PRO A 231 -10.17 -9.05 18.23
CA PRO A 231 -11.41 -8.93 19.00
C PRO A 231 -12.54 -8.43 18.10
N GLY A 232 -13.72 -9.04 18.16
CA GLY A 232 -14.86 -8.72 17.29
C GLY A 232 -15.33 -7.25 17.36
N SER A 233 -14.99 -6.52 18.44
CA SER A 233 -15.24 -5.09 18.58
C SER A 233 -14.27 -4.19 17.79
N CYS A 234 -13.11 -4.69 17.36
CA CYS A 234 -12.00 -3.89 16.82
C CYS A 234 -11.92 -3.82 15.29
N LEU A 235 -12.81 -4.52 14.57
CA LEU A 235 -12.93 -4.43 13.12
C LEU A 235 -14.29 -3.87 12.72
N HIS A 236 -14.31 -3.01 11.71
CA HIS A 236 -15.50 -2.71 10.91
C HIS A 236 -15.27 -3.17 9.47
N TYR A 237 -16.34 -3.35 8.71
CA TYR A 237 -16.30 -3.93 7.39
C TYR A 237 -16.92 -2.99 6.36
N GLU A 238 -16.43 -3.07 5.13
CA GLU A 238 -17.02 -2.43 3.97
C GLU A 238 -17.43 -3.50 2.97
N VAL A 239 -18.72 -3.53 2.64
CA VAL A 239 -19.31 -4.44 1.65
C VAL A 239 -19.62 -3.66 0.39
N LYS A 240 -19.18 -4.17 -0.76
CA LYS A 240 -19.51 -3.62 -2.08
C LYS A 240 -20.24 -4.69 -2.87
N CYS A 241 -21.50 -4.41 -3.21
CA CYS A 241 -22.31 -5.24 -4.09
C CYS A 241 -22.73 -4.44 -5.33
N PHE A 242 -22.68 -5.06 -6.50
CA PHE A 242 -23.03 -4.46 -7.79
C PHE A 242 -23.79 -5.45 -8.68
N ASN A 243 -24.52 -4.92 -9.67
CA ASN A 243 -25.32 -5.70 -10.62
C ASN A 243 -24.58 -5.74 -11.97
N GLY A 244 -24.30 -6.93 -12.49
CA GLY A 244 -23.53 -7.11 -13.72
C GLY A 244 -22.02 -6.89 -13.57
N ASP A 245 -21.37 -6.43 -14.64
CA ASP A 245 -19.91 -6.40 -14.76
C ASP A 245 -19.30 -4.99 -14.53
N LEU A 246 -20.14 -3.98 -14.29
CA LEU A 246 -19.71 -2.64 -13.93
C LEU A 246 -19.53 -2.56 -12.42
N ASP A 247 -18.30 -2.32 -11.94
CA ASP A 247 -17.94 -2.17 -10.51
C ASP A 247 -18.48 -0.85 -9.87
N ILE A 248 -19.63 -0.37 -10.37
CA ILE A 248 -20.38 0.79 -9.87
C ILE A 248 -21.32 0.30 -8.75
N GLY A 249 -20.72 -0.22 -7.68
CA GLY A 249 -21.40 -0.62 -6.45
C GLY A 249 -21.22 0.41 -5.35
N GLN A 250 -22.29 0.69 -4.59
CA GLN A 250 -22.19 1.49 -3.37
C GLN A 250 -21.38 0.73 -2.31
N ILE A 251 -20.55 1.45 -1.56
CA ILE A 251 -19.88 0.90 -0.38
C ILE A 251 -20.82 1.03 0.81
N ILE A 252 -21.11 -0.10 1.46
CA ILE A 252 -22.00 -0.22 2.61
C ILE A 252 -21.15 -0.59 3.83
N PRO A 253 -21.07 0.27 4.86
CA PRO A 253 -20.36 -0.06 6.09
C PRO A 253 -21.16 -1.07 6.93
N SER A 254 -20.48 -1.95 7.67
CA SER A 254 -21.07 -2.79 8.71
C SER A 254 -20.15 -2.93 9.92
N GLU A 255 -20.75 -2.83 11.11
CA GLU A 255 -20.09 -3.04 12.40
C GLU A 255 -20.04 -4.53 12.80
N MET A 256 -20.69 -5.41 12.03
CA MET A 256 -20.82 -6.85 12.30
C MET A 256 -20.36 -7.66 11.09
N ASN A 257 -20.14 -8.97 11.26
CA ASN A 257 -19.76 -9.89 10.17
C ASN A 257 -20.92 -10.23 9.19
N SER A 258 -21.94 -9.38 9.13
CA SER A 258 -23.07 -9.53 8.21
C SER A 258 -23.68 -8.18 7.84
N VAL A 259 -24.39 -8.14 6.71
CA VAL A 259 -25.23 -7.01 6.30
C VAL A 259 -26.42 -7.50 5.48
N SER A 260 -27.56 -6.84 5.62
CA SER A 260 -28.77 -7.06 4.83
C SER A 260 -29.02 -5.87 3.93
N ILE A 261 -29.02 -6.08 2.62
CA ILE A 261 -29.21 -5.05 1.59
C ILE A 261 -30.62 -5.23 1.01
N ALA A 262 -31.46 -4.20 1.07
CA ALA A 262 -32.85 -4.22 0.60
C ALA A 262 -33.04 -3.38 -0.69
N GLY A 263 -34.18 -3.51 -1.38
CA GLY A 263 -34.48 -2.77 -2.60
C GLY A 263 -33.83 -3.39 -3.84
N ILE A 264 -33.95 -4.72 -3.99
CA ILE A 264 -33.15 -5.54 -4.92
C ILE A 264 -34.04 -6.25 -5.93
N ASP A 265 -33.65 -6.26 -7.21
CA ASP A 265 -34.38 -7.03 -8.23
C ASP A 265 -34.13 -8.53 -8.08
N ALA A 266 -35.19 -9.29 -7.82
CA ALA A 266 -35.22 -10.75 -7.78
C ALA A 266 -34.55 -11.40 -9.01
N ASN A 267 -34.63 -10.78 -10.19
CA ASN A 267 -34.16 -11.34 -11.47
C ASN A 267 -32.75 -10.93 -11.89
N SER A 268 -32.07 -10.10 -11.11
CA SER A 268 -30.71 -9.62 -11.41
C SER A 268 -29.63 -10.46 -10.73
N LYS A 269 -28.48 -10.59 -11.40
CA LYS A 269 -27.25 -11.18 -10.84
C LYS A 269 -26.48 -10.12 -10.07
N TYR A 270 -26.24 -10.39 -8.79
CA TYR A 270 -25.43 -9.53 -7.93
C TYR A 270 -24.09 -10.18 -7.63
N THR A 271 -23.02 -9.39 -7.72
CA THR A 271 -21.67 -9.76 -7.30
C THR A 271 -21.31 -8.92 -6.10
N CYS A 272 -20.80 -9.55 -5.04
CA CYS A 272 -20.46 -8.93 -3.77
C CYS A 272 -19.03 -9.29 -3.35
N LYS A 273 -18.35 -8.32 -2.73
CA LYS A 273 -17.05 -8.46 -2.06
C LYS A 273 -17.05 -7.66 -0.76
N VAL A 274 -16.24 -8.08 0.21
CA VAL A 274 -16.11 -7.44 1.52
C VAL A 274 -14.63 -7.20 1.85
N ARG A 275 -14.34 -6.12 2.57
CA ARG A 275 -13.01 -5.89 3.18
C ARG A 275 -13.15 -5.50 4.65
N ALA A 276 -12.14 -5.83 5.45
CA ALA A 276 -12.03 -5.45 6.85
C ALA A 276 -11.19 -4.18 7.01
N LYS A 277 -11.52 -3.40 8.03
CA LYS A 277 -10.81 -2.20 8.46
C LYS A 277 -10.67 -2.17 9.98
N PRO A 278 -9.51 -1.76 10.51
CA PRO A 278 -9.35 -1.52 11.94
C PRO A 278 -10.24 -0.35 12.39
N LYS A 279 -10.82 -0.48 13.58
CA LYS A 279 -11.45 0.64 14.29
C LYS A 279 -10.40 1.48 15.00
N ARG A 280 -10.54 2.82 14.94
CA ARG A 280 -9.56 3.79 15.48
C ARG A 280 -9.41 3.68 17.00
N GLU A 281 -10.46 3.24 17.66
CA GLU A 281 -10.55 3.00 19.10
C GLU A 281 -9.63 1.85 19.55
N CYS A 282 -9.30 0.90 18.67
CA CYS A 282 -8.33 -0.17 18.94
C CYS A 282 -6.97 0.09 18.27
N TYR A 283 -6.98 0.47 16.99
CA TYR A 283 -5.78 0.64 16.17
C TYR A 283 -5.91 1.88 15.28
N ASN A 284 -5.02 2.87 15.46
CA ASN A 284 -5.00 4.08 14.65
C ASN A 284 -4.31 3.86 13.28
N SER A 285 -4.72 2.82 12.56
CA SER A 285 -4.16 2.42 11.27
C SER A 285 -5.05 2.87 10.10
N ASP A 286 -4.42 3.32 9.02
CA ASP A 286 -5.08 3.62 7.74
C ASP A 286 -5.14 2.39 6.81
N PHE A 287 -4.42 1.32 7.15
CA PHE A 287 -4.40 0.09 6.36
C PHE A 287 -5.74 -0.64 6.45
N HIS A 288 -6.14 -1.24 5.34
CA HIS A 288 -7.35 -2.04 5.21
C HIS A 288 -6.97 -3.39 4.60
N SER A 289 -7.78 -4.42 4.84
CA SER A 289 -7.59 -5.70 4.16
C SER A 289 -7.74 -5.51 2.66
N ASP A 290 -7.18 -6.43 1.88
CA ASP A 290 -7.54 -6.55 0.48
C ASP A 290 -9.02 -6.99 0.39
N TRP A 291 -9.65 -6.79 -0.77
CA TRP A 291 -11.03 -7.25 -0.97
C TRP A 291 -11.09 -8.77 -0.98
N SER A 292 -12.16 -9.34 -0.42
CA SER A 292 -12.46 -10.76 -0.53
C SER A 292 -12.62 -11.18 -1.99
N GLU A 293 -12.46 -12.49 -2.25
CA GLU A 293 -12.92 -13.08 -3.50
C GLU A 293 -14.38 -12.69 -3.76
N GLU A 294 -14.69 -12.44 -5.03
CA GLU A 294 -16.02 -12.01 -5.43
C GLU A 294 -16.99 -13.20 -5.44
N LYS A 295 -18.10 -13.08 -4.70
CA LYS A 295 -19.17 -14.06 -4.72
C LYS A 295 -20.36 -13.51 -5.49
N SER A 296 -20.96 -14.31 -6.37
CA SER A 296 -22.15 -13.90 -7.12
C SER A 296 -23.37 -14.76 -6.83
N ILE A 297 -24.55 -14.15 -6.83
CA ILE A 297 -25.84 -14.80 -6.63
C ILE A 297 -26.90 -14.26 -7.62
N GLY A 298 -27.79 -15.15 -8.07
CA GLY A 298 -28.77 -14.86 -9.12
C GLY A 298 -28.22 -15.11 -10.52
N GLU A 299 -29.13 -15.10 -11.49
CA GLU A 299 -28.85 -15.42 -12.90
C GLU A 299 -28.80 -14.15 -13.74
N LYS A 300 -27.87 -14.09 -14.70
CA LYS A 300 -27.76 -12.94 -15.62
C LYS A 300 -28.74 -13.20 -16.76
N ARG A 301 -29.71 -12.31 -16.98
CA ARG A 301 -30.53 -12.38 -18.20
C ARG A 301 -29.65 -12.04 -19.40
N ASP A 302 -29.32 -13.05 -20.20
CA ASP A 302 -28.56 -12.87 -21.43
C ASP A 302 -29.40 -12.12 -22.47
N SER A 303 -29.24 -10.80 -22.49
CA SER A 303 -29.82 -9.91 -23.50
C SER A 303 -29.45 -10.33 -24.93
N ALA A 304 -28.29 -10.98 -25.11
CA ALA A 304 -27.85 -11.59 -26.36
C ALA A 304 -28.88 -12.62 -26.91
N ILE A 305 -29.44 -13.48 -26.05
CA ILE A 305 -30.45 -14.48 -26.47
C ILE A 305 -31.72 -13.77 -26.98
N TYR A 306 -32.14 -12.71 -26.30
CA TYR A 306 -33.31 -11.93 -26.68
C TYR A 306 -33.11 -11.17 -28.01
N VAL A 307 -31.92 -10.60 -28.22
CA VAL A 307 -31.53 -9.95 -29.49
C VAL A 307 -31.47 -10.97 -30.64
N VAL A 308 -30.89 -12.16 -30.42
CA VAL A 308 -30.87 -13.24 -31.42
C VAL A 308 -32.29 -13.70 -31.76
N LEU A 309 -33.19 -13.85 -30.79
CA LEU A 309 -34.60 -14.17 -31.04
C LEU A 309 -35.31 -13.08 -31.87
N ILE A 310 -35.10 -11.80 -31.54
CA ILE A 310 -35.68 -10.67 -32.27
C ILE A 310 -35.19 -10.60 -33.74
N ILE A 311 -33.95 -11.02 -34.03
CA ILE A 311 -33.41 -11.03 -35.40
C ILE A 311 -33.83 -12.30 -36.17
N THR A 312 -33.86 -13.45 -35.51
CA THR A 312 -34.16 -14.74 -36.17
C THR A 312 -35.63 -14.91 -36.54
N ILE A 313 -36.57 -14.46 -35.72
CA ILE A 313 -38.02 -14.61 -35.99
C ILE A 313 -38.44 -13.89 -37.29
N PRO A 314 -38.12 -12.61 -37.53
CA PRO A 314 -38.43 -11.94 -38.80
C PRO A 314 -37.73 -12.56 -40.01
N SER A 315 -36.49 -13.03 -39.84
CA SER A 315 -35.73 -13.73 -40.88
C SER A 315 -36.46 -15.00 -41.37
N ILE A 316 -36.91 -15.84 -40.44
CA ILE A 316 -37.65 -17.07 -40.75
C ILE A 316 -38.96 -16.73 -41.49
N VAL A 317 -39.71 -15.72 -41.02
CA VAL A 317 -40.95 -15.27 -41.68
C VAL A 317 -40.69 -14.74 -43.09
N ALA A 318 -39.62 -13.97 -43.31
CA ALA A 318 -39.24 -13.48 -44.64
C ALA A 318 -38.89 -14.64 -45.59
N VAL A 319 -38.10 -15.61 -45.14
CA VAL A 319 -37.75 -16.80 -45.95
C VAL A 319 -39.00 -17.63 -46.26
N SER A 320 -39.87 -17.88 -45.29
CA SER A 320 -41.12 -18.65 -45.50
C SER A 320 -42.07 -17.97 -46.49
N THR A 321 -42.22 -16.64 -46.42
CA THR A 321 -43.05 -15.89 -47.37
C THR A 321 -42.47 -15.89 -48.79
N ILE A 322 -41.15 -15.78 -48.94
CA ILE A 322 -40.48 -15.92 -50.25
C ILE A 322 -40.72 -17.32 -50.84
N ILE A 323 -40.55 -18.39 -50.05
CA ILE A 323 -40.80 -19.77 -50.49
C ILE A 323 -42.26 -19.94 -50.93
N LEU A 324 -43.22 -19.42 -50.17
CA LEU A 324 -44.65 -19.46 -50.51
C LEU A 324 -44.94 -18.71 -51.83
N LEU A 325 -44.35 -17.54 -52.05
CA LEU A 325 -44.49 -16.78 -53.30
C LEU A 325 -43.88 -17.52 -54.51
N VAL A 326 -42.75 -18.20 -54.32
CA VAL A 326 -42.14 -19.06 -55.36
C VAL A 326 -43.04 -20.27 -55.64
N TYR A 327 -43.60 -20.91 -54.62
CA TYR A 327 -44.53 -22.02 -54.77
C TYR A 327 -45.80 -21.59 -55.51
N LEU A 328 -46.41 -20.48 -55.13
CA LEU A 328 -47.58 -19.92 -55.82
C LEU A 328 -47.28 -19.53 -57.28
N LYS A 329 -46.08 -18.99 -57.57
CA LYS A 329 -45.62 -18.78 -58.96
C LYS A 329 -45.48 -20.10 -59.73
N ARG A 330 -44.85 -21.11 -59.15
CA ARG A 330 -44.70 -22.45 -59.77
C ARG A 330 -46.06 -23.11 -60.04
N LEU A 331 -46.99 -23.01 -59.08
CA LEU A 331 -48.33 -23.58 -59.16
C LEU A 331 -49.19 -22.85 -60.20
N LYS A 332 -49.04 -21.52 -60.34
CA LYS A 332 -49.63 -20.74 -61.44
C LYS A 332 -49.13 -21.17 -62.83
N ILE A 333 -47.85 -21.53 -62.95
CA ILE A 333 -47.25 -22.06 -64.20
C ILE A 333 -47.73 -23.50 -64.49
N LEU A 334 -47.98 -24.31 -63.45
CA LEU A 334 -48.40 -25.70 -63.60
C LEU A 334 -49.88 -25.85 -63.99
N ILE A 335 -50.76 -24.96 -63.49
CA ILE A 335 -52.21 -25.01 -63.75
C ILE A 335 -52.62 -24.22 -65.00
N LEU A 336 -51.86 -23.18 -65.39
CA LEU A 336 -52.03 -22.49 -66.67
C LEU A 336 -50.73 -22.56 -67.49
N PRO A 337 -50.62 -23.44 -68.51
CA PRO A 337 -49.53 -23.34 -69.47
C PRO A 337 -49.57 -21.97 -70.18
N PRO A 338 -48.43 -21.44 -70.64
CA PRO A 338 -48.39 -20.16 -71.33
C PRO A 338 -49.28 -20.22 -72.59
N ILE A 339 -50.31 -19.37 -72.64
CA ILE A 339 -51.13 -19.19 -73.83
C ILE A 339 -50.21 -18.63 -74.93
N PRO A 340 -50.03 -19.32 -76.06
CA PRO A 340 -49.19 -18.83 -77.15
C PRO A 340 -49.76 -17.53 -77.71
N ASP A 341 -48.87 -16.59 -78.04
CA ASP A 341 -49.25 -15.27 -78.55
C ASP A 341 -50.16 -15.41 -79.79
N PRO A 342 -51.41 -14.89 -79.75
CA PRO A 342 -52.35 -15.06 -80.87
C PRO A 342 -51.84 -14.45 -82.18
N ARG A 343 -50.86 -13.54 -82.12
CA ARG A 343 -50.26 -12.87 -83.27
C ARG A 343 -49.47 -13.82 -84.19
N GLU A 344 -48.89 -14.89 -83.66
CA GLU A 344 -48.16 -15.89 -84.47
C GLU A 344 -49.09 -16.94 -85.12
N ILE A 345 -50.19 -17.29 -84.45
CA ILE A 345 -51.20 -18.21 -85.01
C ILE A 345 -51.97 -17.54 -86.15
N LEU A 346 -52.38 -16.27 -85.99
CA LEU A 346 -53.07 -15.51 -87.05
C LEU A 346 -52.19 -15.26 -88.28
N LYS A 347 -50.88 -15.00 -88.08
CA LYS A 347 -49.91 -14.86 -89.19
C LYS A 347 -49.77 -16.11 -90.06
N ARG A 348 -50.03 -17.31 -89.51
CA ARG A 348 -49.97 -18.57 -90.25
C ARG A 348 -51.23 -18.92 -91.04
N MET A 349 -52.36 -18.26 -90.80
CA MET A 349 -53.64 -18.60 -91.44
C MET A 349 -54.17 -17.56 -92.43
N PHE A 350 -53.59 -16.35 -92.49
CA PHE A 350 -54.01 -15.30 -93.42
C PHE A 350 -52.80 -14.52 -93.98
N GLY A 351 -52.26 -14.97 -95.12
CA GLY A 351 -51.19 -14.28 -95.83
C GLY A 351 -50.43 -15.17 -96.82
N GLU A 352 -51.02 -15.43 -97.99
CA GLU A 352 -50.43 -16.26 -99.03
C GLU A 352 -50.24 -15.48 -100.35
N GLN A 353 -49.05 -15.63 -100.95
CA GLN A 353 -48.62 -15.37 -102.34
C GLN A 353 -48.64 -13.94 -102.96
N ASN A 354 -47.45 -13.56 -103.48
CA ASN A 354 -47.11 -12.91 -104.77
C ASN A 354 -45.66 -12.38 -104.64
N GLU A 355 -44.64 -13.13 -105.06
CA GLU A 355 -44.08 -13.29 -106.43
C GLU A 355 -42.92 -12.32 -106.76
N ASP A 356 -41.73 -12.93 -106.91
CA ASP A 356 -40.63 -12.71 -107.87
C ASP A 356 -39.97 -11.33 -108.14
N ALA A 357 -38.64 -11.25 -107.92
CA ALA A 357 -37.63 -11.26 -109.02
C ALA A 357 -36.17 -10.92 -108.59
N GLN A 358 -35.29 -11.95 -108.64
CA GLN A 358 -33.95 -11.96 -109.27
C GLN A 358 -32.93 -10.79 -109.12
N SER A 359 -31.74 -11.07 -108.52
CA SER A 359 -30.42 -10.82 -109.17
C SER A 359 -29.19 -11.48 -108.47
N SER A 360 -28.19 -11.82 -109.28
CA SER A 360 -26.77 -12.23 -109.06
C SER A 360 -25.95 -11.34 -108.11
N ALA A 361 -24.73 -11.69 -107.61
CA ALA A 361 -23.94 -12.95 -107.54
C ALA A 361 -22.72 -12.75 -106.58
N LYS A 362 -22.03 -13.86 -106.24
CA LYS A 362 -20.56 -14.04 -105.95
C LYS A 362 -19.74 -12.84 -105.39
N ASP A 363 -18.97 -12.98 -104.31
CA ASP A 363 -17.67 -13.69 -104.23
C ASP A 363 -17.09 -13.65 -102.79
N ASP A 364 -16.05 -14.47 -102.55
CA ASP A 364 -15.22 -14.63 -101.32
C ASP A 364 -13.77 -14.12 -101.67
N PRO A 365 -12.69 -14.09 -100.83
CA PRO A 365 -12.50 -14.71 -99.49
C PRO A 365 -11.59 -13.96 -98.45
N MET A 366 -11.32 -14.68 -97.33
CA MET A 366 -10.05 -14.77 -96.55
C MET A 366 -9.54 -13.68 -95.57
N ASN A 367 -9.50 -14.04 -94.27
CA ASN A 367 -8.32 -14.14 -93.34
C ASN A 367 -8.73 -13.88 -91.86
N ALA A 368 -8.05 -14.36 -90.81
CA ALA A 368 -7.20 -15.54 -90.58
C ALA A 368 -6.78 -15.58 -89.08
N PHE A 369 -6.90 -16.74 -88.40
CA PHE A 369 -6.17 -17.19 -87.19
C PHE A 369 -6.16 -16.31 -85.90
N ASP A 370 -5.93 -16.77 -84.66
CA ASP A 370 -6.05 -18.06 -83.95
C ASP A 370 -5.61 -17.82 -82.47
N LYS A 371 -5.88 -18.78 -81.57
CA LYS A 371 -4.93 -19.30 -80.54
C LYS A 371 -5.53 -19.65 -79.16
N ILE A 372 -6.07 -20.87 -79.10
CA ILE A 372 -5.69 -21.99 -78.20
C ILE A 372 -5.96 -21.93 -76.66
N ILE A 373 -6.50 -23.07 -76.22
CA ILE A 373 -6.86 -23.60 -74.88
C ILE A 373 -5.65 -24.22 -74.16
N ILE A 374 -5.66 -24.31 -72.81
CA ILE A 374 -5.11 -25.46 -72.06
C ILE A 374 -6.06 -25.83 -70.88
N GLU A 375 -6.32 -27.13 -70.69
CA GLU A 375 -7.05 -27.79 -69.58
C GLU A 375 -6.11 -28.57 -68.61
N GLU A 376 -6.71 -29.19 -67.58
CA GLU A 376 -6.34 -30.38 -66.74
C GLU A 376 -6.22 -30.06 -65.22
N GLU A 377 -6.88 -30.71 -64.23
CA GLU A 377 -7.04 -32.13 -63.76
C GLU A 377 -5.73 -32.75 -63.16
N ILE A 378 -5.70 -33.64 -62.15
CA ILE A 378 -6.64 -34.70 -61.69
C ILE A 378 -6.86 -34.71 -60.13
N ASN A 379 -7.92 -35.43 -59.67
CA ASN A 379 -8.25 -35.98 -58.32
C ASN A 379 -7.05 -36.67 -57.53
N SER A 380 -7.13 -37.35 -56.36
CA SER A 380 -8.20 -37.95 -55.51
C SER A 380 -7.66 -38.53 -54.15
N LEU A 381 -8.49 -38.49 -53.08
CA LEU A 381 -8.83 -39.57 -52.10
C LEU A 381 -7.79 -40.36 -51.21
N ILE A 382 -8.07 -40.38 -49.89
CA ILE A 382 -8.14 -41.59 -48.97
C ILE A 382 -6.77 -42.21 -48.48
N LEU A 383 -6.54 -42.87 -47.32
CA LEU A 383 -7.32 -43.59 -46.25
C LEU A 383 -6.74 -43.33 -44.82
N THR A 384 -7.41 -43.91 -43.81
CA THR A 384 -7.26 -43.93 -42.33
C THR A 384 -5.88 -44.36 -41.75
N GLU A 385 -5.55 -44.24 -40.44
CA GLU A 385 -6.13 -45.00 -39.30
C GLU A 385 -5.77 -44.49 -37.89
N THR A 386 -6.39 -45.09 -36.86
CA THR A 386 -6.43 -44.67 -35.44
C THR A 386 -5.94 -45.80 -34.52
N SER A 387 -5.35 -45.51 -33.35
CA SER A 387 -5.40 -46.41 -32.17
C SER A 387 -4.97 -45.73 -30.85
N GLU A 388 -5.38 -46.32 -29.72
CA GLU A 388 -5.39 -45.71 -28.38
C GLU A 388 -4.39 -46.29 -27.37
N SER A 389 -3.99 -45.43 -26.42
CA SER A 389 -3.81 -45.70 -24.97
C SER A 389 -2.68 -46.62 -24.43
N THR A 390 -2.08 -46.13 -23.33
CA THR A 390 -1.88 -46.82 -22.02
C THR A 390 -0.47 -46.64 -21.41
N ASN A 391 -0.44 -46.10 -20.19
CA ASN A 391 0.71 -45.93 -19.26
C ASN A 391 0.84 -47.20 -18.36
N PRO A 392 1.89 -47.44 -17.52
CA PRO A 392 2.66 -46.44 -16.75
C PRO A 392 4.17 -46.73 -16.46
N ASP A 393 4.74 -45.85 -15.62
CA ASP A 393 5.84 -46.00 -14.64
C ASP A 393 7.33 -45.73 -14.99
N LYS A 394 7.87 -44.72 -14.26
CA LYS A 394 9.24 -44.46 -13.70
C LYS A 394 10.49 -44.76 -14.56
N GLU A 395 11.55 -43.94 -14.55
CA GLU A 395 12.11 -43.13 -13.44
C GLU A 395 12.99 -41.94 -13.92
N ASN A 396 13.07 -40.86 -13.13
CA ASN A 396 14.13 -39.84 -13.02
C ASN A 396 14.85 -39.27 -14.27
N SER A 397 14.62 -37.98 -14.55
CA SER A 397 15.72 -36.98 -14.51
C SER A 397 15.20 -35.59 -14.12
N LYS A 398 16.05 -34.79 -13.46
CA LYS A 398 15.69 -33.48 -12.89
C LYS A 398 15.53 -32.41 -13.98
N VAL A 399 14.42 -31.68 -13.96
CA VAL A 399 14.34 -30.31 -14.53
C VAL A 399 14.41 -29.32 -13.37
N GLN A 400 15.39 -28.42 -13.42
CA GLN A 400 15.63 -27.45 -12.36
C GLN A 400 14.68 -26.26 -12.49
N GLN A 401 13.64 -26.23 -11.66
CA GLN A 401 12.70 -25.12 -11.59
C GLN A 401 13.18 -24.13 -10.52
N VAL A 402 13.57 -22.92 -10.93
CA VAL A 402 14.01 -21.86 -10.01
C VAL A 402 12.79 -21.27 -9.31
N PHE A 403 12.58 -21.68 -8.06
CA PHE A 403 11.71 -20.98 -7.12
C PHE A 403 12.57 -20.19 -6.14
N SER A 404 12.47 -18.86 -6.19
CA SER A 404 12.94 -17.99 -5.11
C SER A 404 11.87 -17.96 -4.03
N GLY A 405 12.16 -18.53 -2.86
CA GLY A 405 11.17 -18.70 -1.80
C GLY A 405 11.67 -19.59 -0.68
N THR A 406 12.75 -19.17 -0.01
CA THR A 406 13.23 -19.86 1.19
C THR A 406 12.48 -19.33 2.40
N THR A 407 11.62 -20.15 3.01
CA THR A 407 11.07 -19.86 4.34
C THR A 407 12.23 -19.83 5.33
N VAL A 408 12.55 -18.66 5.90
CA VAL A 408 13.55 -18.51 6.95
C VAL A 408 12.85 -18.52 8.30
N THR A 409 13.03 -19.60 9.06
CA THR A 409 12.69 -19.64 10.49
C THR A 409 13.75 -18.86 11.28
N PHE A 410 13.30 -17.94 12.12
CA PHE A 410 14.17 -17.16 13.01
C PHE A 410 14.04 -17.66 14.45
N PHE A 411 15.16 -17.71 15.17
CA PHE A 411 15.18 -17.94 16.61
C PHE A 411 15.05 -16.59 17.33
N CYS A 412 13.90 -16.30 17.94
CA CYS A 412 13.86 -15.33 19.03
C CYS A 412 14.29 -16.02 20.34
N SER A 413 14.93 -15.29 21.25
CA SER A 413 15.30 -15.82 22.57
C SER A 413 14.77 -14.91 23.67
N ALA A 414 13.97 -15.49 24.56
CA ALA A 414 13.32 -14.78 25.66
C ALA A 414 14.17 -14.91 26.95
N PHE A 415 14.40 -13.80 27.64
CA PHE A 415 15.18 -13.79 28.88
C PHE A 415 14.44 -13.01 29.98
N SER A 416 14.27 -13.65 31.14
CA SER A 416 13.71 -13.08 32.37
C SER A 416 14.79 -13.22 33.45
N ALA A 417 15.04 -12.26 34.37
CA ALA A 417 14.16 -11.17 34.78
C ALA A 417 14.92 -9.87 35.15
N LEU A 418 14.78 -8.81 34.34
CA LEU A 418 14.56 -7.44 34.87
C LEU A 418 14.02 -6.42 33.85
N VAL A 419 14.20 -6.64 32.54
CA VAL A 419 13.66 -5.78 31.46
C VAL A 419 12.98 -6.62 30.39
N SER A 420 11.78 -6.23 29.97
CA SER A 420 10.90 -6.99 29.06
C SER A 420 11.12 -6.65 27.59
N ALA A 421 12.36 -6.76 27.09
CA ALA A 421 12.73 -6.42 25.71
C ALA A 421 13.09 -7.68 24.90
N LEU A 422 12.36 -7.94 23.81
CA LEU A 422 12.81 -8.88 22.78
C LEU A 422 13.65 -8.14 21.73
N CYS A 423 14.77 -8.72 21.33
CA CYS A 423 15.56 -8.30 20.17
C CYS A 423 15.73 -9.51 19.23
N CYS A 424 15.35 -9.39 17.97
CA CYS A 424 15.59 -10.45 16.97
C CYS A 424 16.18 -9.84 15.67
N LYS A 425 16.93 -10.64 14.91
CA LYS A 425 17.67 -10.25 13.69
C LYS A 425 16.94 -10.75 12.45
N GLY A 426 16.62 -9.87 11.50
CA GLY A 426 16.05 -10.21 10.20
C GLY A 426 17.03 -9.86 9.06
N GLY A 427 17.21 -10.78 8.10
CA GLY A 427 18.14 -10.61 6.97
C GLY A 427 17.44 -10.64 5.62
N TYR A 428 17.97 -9.84 4.67
CA TYR A 428 17.59 -9.70 3.26
C TYR A 428 16.28 -8.94 2.94
N SER A 429 16.25 -8.43 1.71
CA SER A 429 15.27 -7.49 1.16
C SER A 429 13.84 -8.07 1.15
N GLY A 430 12.95 -7.49 1.96
CA GLY A 430 11.52 -7.86 2.00
C GLY A 430 11.16 -8.99 2.96
N THR A 431 11.85 -9.09 4.10
CA THR A 431 11.66 -10.19 5.06
C THR A 431 10.39 -10.06 5.92
N LEU A 432 9.76 -11.22 6.11
CA LEU A 432 8.65 -11.51 7.00
C LEU A 432 9.16 -11.62 8.46
N ILE A 433 8.86 -10.64 9.32
CA ILE A 433 9.18 -10.67 10.75
C ILE A 433 8.01 -11.31 11.48
N VAL A 434 8.08 -12.62 11.75
CA VAL A 434 7.09 -13.33 12.57
C VAL A 434 7.27 -12.91 14.03
N LEU A 435 6.18 -12.49 14.70
CA LEU A 435 6.18 -12.19 16.13
C LEU A 435 5.65 -13.42 16.89
N GLU A 436 6.54 -14.34 17.24
CA GLU A 436 6.20 -15.56 17.95
C GLU A 436 6.24 -15.33 19.48
N GLU A 437 5.13 -15.58 20.18
CA GLU A 437 5.06 -15.55 21.64
C GLU A 437 5.65 -16.85 22.22
N GLU A 438 6.96 -16.89 22.45
CA GLU A 438 7.58 -17.95 23.28
C GLU A 438 7.91 -17.49 24.71
N TYR A 439 7.62 -18.37 25.66
CA TYR A 439 7.68 -18.14 27.10
C TYR A 439 8.77 -19.03 27.73
N ASN A 440 9.61 -18.42 28.58
CA ASN A 440 10.67 -18.97 29.47
C ASN A 440 12.15 -19.06 29.01
N GLU A 441 12.97 -18.29 29.76
CA GLU A 441 14.12 -18.73 30.59
C GLU A 441 15.50 -19.12 29.97
N MET A 442 16.53 -18.29 30.25
CA MET A 442 17.97 -18.61 30.56
C MET A 442 19.00 -17.67 29.88
N GLU A 443 19.61 -16.73 30.63
CA GLU A 443 20.11 -15.38 30.22
C GLU A 443 21.40 -15.13 29.36
N ARG A 444 21.44 -13.92 28.75
CA ARG A 444 22.49 -12.85 28.88
C ARG A 444 23.55 -12.54 27.80
N LYS A 445 23.64 -13.19 26.62
CA LYS A 445 24.79 -12.95 25.70
C LYS A 445 24.57 -12.06 24.47
N GLY A 446 23.39 -12.05 23.85
CA GLY A 446 23.22 -11.49 22.49
C GLY A 446 23.22 -9.97 22.32
N CYS A 447 22.80 -9.18 23.32
CA CYS A 447 22.57 -7.74 23.11
C CYS A 447 23.83 -6.86 23.15
N MET A 448 24.95 -7.31 23.73
CA MET A 448 26.19 -6.51 23.76
C MET A 448 26.98 -6.62 22.44
N GLU A 449 26.95 -7.78 21.77
CA GLU A 449 27.65 -8.00 20.50
C GLU A 449 27.12 -7.12 19.35
N ALA A 450 25.93 -6.52 19.48
CA ALA A 450 25.36 -5.56 18.53
C ALA A 450 25.69 -4.07 18.84
N LEU A 451 26.27 -3.79 20.01
CA LEU A 451 26.65 -2.44 20.48
C LEU A 451 28.16 -2.23 20.57
N ASP A 452 28.93 -3.30 20.83
CA ASP A 452 30.40 -3.30 20.94
C ASP A 452 31.11 -3.69 19.61
N ALA A 453 30.40 -3.66 18.47
CA ALA A 453 30.91 -3.93 17.12
C ALA A 453 30.47 -2.83 16.12
#